data_AF-A0A6N7JTI7-F1
#
_entry.id   AF-A0A6N7JTI7-F1
#
_cell.length_a   1.000
_cell.length_b   1.000
_cell.length_c   1.000
_cell.angle_alpha   90.00
_cell.angle_beta   90.00
_cell.angle_gamma   90.00
#
_symmetry.space_group_name_H-M   'P 1'
#
loop_
_entity.id
_entity.type
_entity.pdbx_description
1 polymer ?
#
loop_
_entity_poly.entity_id
_entity_poly.type
_entity_poly.pdbx_seq_one_letter_code
_entity_poly.pdbx_strand_id
1 'polypeptide(L)' 'MPIRTEQELEQAVQEFQRLGGGNISPADADRRDNLNADIQAYYTEHAEGLRKAKPERQPDMERKSPKSPSDTES' A
#
# COMPACT_ATOMS: atom_id res chain seq x y z
N MET A 1 -18.49 6.53 -4.90
CA MET A 1 -19.40 5.36 -4.96
C MET A 1 -18.70 4.27 -4.20
N PRO A 2 -19.33 3.62 -3.20
CA PRO A 2 -18.65 2.62 -2.42
C PRO A 2 -18.23 1.44 -3.31
N ILE A 3 -16.93 1.16 -3.35
CA ILE A 3 -16.35 0.02 -4.05
C ILE A 3 -16.76 -1.25 -3.29
N ARG A 4 -17.30 -2.24 -3.99
CA ARG A 4 -17.81 -3.49 -3.37
C ARG A 4 -17.17 -4.75 -3.95
N THR A 5 -16.43 -4.60 -5.04
CA THR A 5 -15.81 -5.70 -5.78
C THR A 5 -14.37 -5.37 -6.17
N GLU A 6 -13.55 -6.39 -6.42
CA GLU A 6 -12.17 -6.20 -6.89
C GLU A 6 -12.10 -5.51 -8.27
N GLN A 7 -13.06 -5.76 -9.16
CA GLN A 7 -13.13 -5.06 -10.45
C GLN A 7 -13.39 -3.56 -10.29
N GLU A 8 -14.27 -3.17 -9.37
CA GLU A 8 -14.50 -1.76 -9.06
C GLU A 8 -13.27 -1.13 -8.40
N LEU A 9 -12.53 -1.90 -7.58
CA LEU A 9 -11.27 -1.44 -7.00
C LEU A 9 -10.23 -1.15 -8.09
N GLU A 10 -10.04 -2.09 -9.03
CA GLU A 10 -9.09 -1.91 -10.14
C GLU A 10 -9.43 -0.68 -10.98
N GLN A 11 -10.71 -0.50 -11.31
CA GLN A 11 -11.16 0.68 -12.06
C GLN A 11 -10.92 1.98 -11.28
N ALA A 12 -11.24 2.00 -9.99
CA ALA A 12 -11.04 3.16 -9.13
C ALA A 12 -9.55 3.53 -8.99
N VAL A 13 -8.67 2.53 -8.85
CA VAL A 13 -7.22 2.72 -8.77
C VAL A 13 -6.65 3.24 -10.09
N GLN A 14 -7.07 2.69 -11.23
CA GLN A 14 -6.66 3.19 -12.54
C GLN A 14 -7.08 4.64 -12.76
N GLU A 15 -8.32 4.98 -12.41
CA GLU A 15 -8.81 6.35 -12.56
C GLU A 15 -8.12 7.31 -11.60
N PHE A 16 -7.87 6.92 -10.35
CA PHE A 16 -7.08 7.69 -9.39
C PHE A 16 -5.66 7.96 -9.91
N GLN A 17 -4.98 6.97 -10.47
CA GLN A 17 -3.65 7.14 -11.06
C GLN A 17 -3.67 8.06 -12.29
N ARG A 18 -4.70 7.94 -13.14
CA ARG A 18 -4.90 8.82 -14.29
C ARG A 18 -5.08 10.28 -13.85
N LEU A 19 -5.83 10.51 -12.78
CA LEU A 19 -6.07 11.84 -12.20
C LEU A 19 -4.88 12.36 -11.38
N GLY A 20 -3.96 11.49 -10.94
CA GLY A 20 -2.75 11.90 -10.23
C GLY A 20 -1.64 12.45 -11.14
N GLY A 21 -1.74 12.24 -12.45
CA GLY A 21 -0.74 12.67 -13.43
C GLY A 21 -1.11 14.00 -14.11
N GLY A 22 -0.44 15.09 -13.72
CA GLY A 22 -0.50 16.36 -14.44
C GLY A 22 -1.31 17.46 -13.76
N ASN A 23 -1.66 18.50 -14.52
CA ASN A 23 -2.43 19.64 -14.03
C ASN A 23 -3.92 19.34 -14.22
N ILE A 24 -4.60 18.96 -13.13
CA ILE A 24 -6.00 18.58 -13.13
C ILE A 24 -6.92 19.76 -12.79
N SER A 25 -8.14 19.70 -13.31
CA SER A 25 -9.20 20.65 -12.95
C SER A 25 -9.58 20.47 -11.47
N PRO A 26 -10.09 21.52 -10.78
CA PRO A 26 -10.63 21.38 -9.42
C PRO A 26 -11.69 20.27 -9.29
N ALA A 27 -12.54 20.10 -10.31
CA ALA A 27 -13.54 19.03 -10.34
C ALA A 27 -12.91 17.62 -10.42
N ASP A 28 -11.76 17.50 -11.08
CA ASP A 28 -11.00 16.26 -11.17
C ASP A 28 -10.24 15.98 -9.86
N ALA A 29 -9.81 17.02 -9.15
CA ALA A 29 -9.25 16.90 -7.82
C ALA A 29 -10.29 16.39 -6.81
N ASP A 30 -11.50 16.95 -6.83
CA ASP A 30 -12.61 16.47 -5.99
C ASP A 30 -12.93 15.00 -6.32
N ARG A 31 -12.94 14.63 -7.60
CA ARG A 31 -13.17 13.24 -8.03
C ARG A 31 -12.06 12.31 -7.56
N ARG A 32 -10.79 12.74 -7.65
CA ARG A 32 -9.64 11.98 -7.16
C ARG A 32 -9.72 11.74 -5.66
N ASP A 33 -10.07 12.76 -4.89
CA ASP A 33 -10.14 12.66 -3.44
C ASP A 33 -11.30 11.74 -2.99
N ASN A 34 -12.44 11.79 -3.71
CA ASN A 34 -13.52 10.82 -3.53
C ASN A 34 -13.09 9.39 -3.85
N LEU A 35 -12.38 9.17 -4.97
CA LEU A 35 -11.85 7.84 -5.33
C LEU A 35 -10.87 7.31 -4.28
N ASN A 36 -9.99 8.18 -3.76
CA ASN A 36 -9.06 7.79 -2.70
C ASN A 36 -9.79 7.36 -1.41
N ALA A 37 -10.85 8.08 -1.02
CA ALA A 37 -11.66 7.71 0.13
C ALA A 37 -12.36 6.35 -0.08
N ASP A 38 -12.93 6.12 -1.26
CA ASP A 38 -13.62 4.86 -1.60
C ASP A 38 -12.63 3.67 -1.61
N ILE A 39 -11.42 3.85 -2.17
CA ILE A 39 -10.35 2.83 -2.20
C ILE A 39 -9.90 2.48 -0.77
N GLN A 40 -9.68 3.48 0.08
CA GLN A 40 -9.27 3.27 1.47
C GLN A 40 -10.36 2.58 2.29
N ALA A 41 -11.63 2.92 2.06
CA ALA A 41 -12.77 2.26 2.70
C ALA A 41 -12.81 0.78 2.35
N TYR A 42 -12.68 0.42 1.06
CA TYR A 42 -12.62 -0.97 0.61
C TYR A 42 -11.47 -1.73 1.29
N TYR A 43 -10.26 -1.16 1.30
CA TYR A 43 -9.14 -1.79 1.98
C TYR A 43 -9.34 -1.93 3.48
N THR A 44 -10.07 -1.02 4.14
CA THR A 44 -10.34 -1.07 5.57
C THR A 44 -11.38 -2.14 5.91
N GLU A 45 -12.44 -2.23 5.11
CA GLU A 45 -13.48 -3.27 5.26
C GLU A 45 -12.94 -4.67 4.95
N HIS A 46 -12.04 -4.79 3.97
CA HIS A 46 -11.37 -6.04 3.61
C HIS A 46 -10.02 -6.24 4.33
N ALA A 47 -9.62 -5.34 5.24
CA ALA A 47 -8.34 -5.37 5.94
C ALA A 47 -8.19 -6.61 6.82
N GLU A 48 -9.28 -7.15 7.37
CA GLU A 48 -9.25 -8.37 8.18
C GLU A 48 -8.83 -9.60 7.35
N GLY A 49 -9.11 -9.61 6.04
CA GLY A 49 -8.62 -10.63 5.11
C GLY A 49 -7.17 -10.41 4.67
N LEU A 50 -6.78 -9.16 4.42
CA LEU A 50 -5.43 -8.80 3.95
C LEU A 50 -4.35 -8.81 5.05
N ARG A 51 -4.71 -8.52 6.32
CA ARG A 51 -3.77 -8.62 7.46
C ARG A 51 -3.27 -10.04 7.70
N LYS A 52 -4.04 -11.07 7.33
CA LYS A 52 -3.57 -12.46 7.38
C LYS A 52 -2.49 -12.77 6.32
N ALA A 53 -2.38 -11.95 5.27
CA ALA A 53 -1.40 -12.14 4.20
C ALA A 53 -0.11 -11.31 4.37
N LYS A 54 -0.04 -10.42 5.37
CA LYS A 54 1.24 -9.84 5.79
C LYS A 54 1.87 -10.81 6.77
N PRO A 55 3.03 -11.44 6.47
CA PRO A 55 3.82 -12.01 7.55
C PRO A 55 4.08 -10.85 8.51
N GLU A 56 3.61 -10.99 9.75
CA GLU A 56 3.92 -10.04 10.81
C GLU A 56 5.41 -9.77 10.71
N ARG A 57 5.75 -8.50 10.46
CA ARG A 57 7.14 -8.08 10.46
C ARG A 57 7.60 -8.35 11.89
N GLN A 58 8.25 -9.49 12.09
CA GLN A 58 8.73 -9.93 13.38
C GLN A 58 9.49 -8.74 13.99
N PRO A 59 9.15 -8.32 15.22
CA PRO A 59 9.85 -7.21 15.85
C PRO A 59 11.32 -7.62 15.97
N ASP A 60 12.16 -6.90 15.24
CA ASP A 60 13.57 -6.67 15.52
C ASP A 60 14.26 -7.82 16.28
N MET A 61 14.44 -8.98 15.64
CA MET A 61 15.49 -9.88 16.09
C MET A 61 16.81 -9.29 15.63
N GLU A 62 17.30 -8.37 16.46
CA GLU A 62 18.69 -8.23 16.88
C GLU A 62 19.68 -8.84 15.86
N ARG A 63 20.13 -8.01 14.92
CA ARG A 63 21.31 -8.30 14.11
C ARG A 63 22.52 -8.42 15.04
N LYS A 64 22.70 -9.57 15.70
CA LYS A 64 24.02 -9.99 16.15
C LYS A 64 24.81 -10.31 14.89
N SER A 65 25.51 -9.29 14.39
CA SER A 65 26.55 -9.43 13.39
C SER A 65 27.44 -10.62 13.77
N PRO A 66 27.56 -11.67 12.94
CA PRO A 66 28.62 -12.63 13.14
C PRO A 66 29.94 -11.89 12.91
N LYS A 67 30.75 -11.80 13.96
CA LYS A 67 32.11 -11.29 13.93
C LYS A 67 32.91 -12.17 12.96
N SER A 68 33.29 -11.62 11.81
CA SER A 68 34.20 -12.26 10.86
C SER A 68 35.48 -12.67 11.58
N PRO A 69 35.94 -13.93 11.50
CA PRO A 69 37.31 -14.26 11.85
C PRO A 69 38.19 -13.75 10.71
N SER A 70 38.77 -12.56 10.87
CA SER A 70 39.94 -12.20 10.07
C SER A 70 41.10 -13.04 10.58
N ASP A 71 41.55 -13.93 9.70
CA ASP A 71 42.90 -14.45 9.56
C ASP A 71 43.93 -13.80 10.50
N THR A 72 44.42 -14.59 11.44
CA THR A 72 45.67 -14.28 12.16
C THR A 72 46.79 -15.02 11.43
N GLU A 73 47.43 -14.32 10.50
CA GLU A 73 48.75 -14.72 9.99
C GLU A 73 49.79 -13.84 10.69
N SER A 74 50.64 -14.44 11.51
CA SER A 74 51.92 -13.91 11.99
C SER A 74 52.81 -15.07 12.42
#